data_AF-A0A2A5CV63-F1
#
_entry.id   AF-A0A2A5CV63-F1
#
_cell.length_a   1.000
_cell.length_b   1.000
_cell.length_c   1.000
_cell.angle_alpha   90.00
_cell.angle_beta   90.00
_cell.angle_gamma   90.00
#
_symmetry.space_group_name_H-M   'P 1'
#
loop_
_entity.id
_entity.type
_entity.pdbx_description
1 polymer ?
#
loop_
_entity_poly.entity_id
_entity_poly.type
_entity_poly.pdbx_seq_one_letter_code
_entity_poly.pdbx_strand_id
1 'polypeptide(L)'
;MRRTTLIVLMIIFGFSTVLANSVNSTRATYILQVSSNLGCDSLELVLMSQDKSTQGTLIFKSSAFAAVELQEGIYLFDEVICKVKGKSQSFDILKDKISPFKLNDNQAYFGGKLIFLDSAVKNAHSELEVLSNCPSINSRARGDEHGDSISATECRDGTGVDTSHQVVKQIKVFAPKATDEELSTVITALNITKDQLIYLPLDV
;
A
#
# COMPACT_ATOMS: atom_id res chain seq x y z
N MET A 1 35.73 -1.83 76.45
CA MET A 1 36.67 -0.94 75.73
C MET A 1 36.50 -1.16 74.23
N ARG A 2 36.13 -0.09 73.52
CA ARG A 2 35.87 -0.04 72.07
C ARG A 2 37.16 -0.21 71.28
N ARG A 3 37.16 -1.06 70.25
CA ARG A 3 38.03 -0.94 69.07
C ARG A 3 37.14 -0.93 67.83
N THR A 4 36.88 0.26 67.34
CA THR A 4 36.22 0.54 66.06
C THR A 4 37.26 0.40 64.95
N THR A 5 37.09 -0.60 64.09
CA THR A 5 37.85 -0.75 62.86
C THR A 5 37.09 -0.03 61.75
N LEU A 6 37.73 0.96 61.14
CA LEU A 6 37.18 1.84 60.10
C LEU A 6 37.56 1.23 58.74
N ILE A 7 36.59 0.66 58.02
CA ILE A 7 36.78 0.16 56.65
C ILE A 7 36.29 1.24 55.70
N VAL A 8 37.23 1.92 55.04
CA VAL A 8 36.98 2.84 53.92
C VAL A 8 36.78 1.98 52.67
N LEU A 9 35.54 1.88 52.20
CA LEU A 9 35.22 1.27 50.91
C LEU A 9 35.17 2.39 49.86
N MET A 10 36.24 2.57 49.10
CA MET A 10 36.24 3.42 47.90
C MET A 10 35.42 2.73 46.80
N ILE A 11 34.25 3.27 46.51
CA ILE A 11 33.47 2.94 45.32
C ILE A 11 34.03 3.78 44.16
N ILE A 12 34.84 3.16 43.32
CA ILE A 12 35.27 3.74 42.05
C ILE A 12 34.09 3.59 41.08
N PHE A 13 33.34 4.67 40.86
CA PHE A 13 32.39 4.77 39.75
C PHE A 13 33.19 4.80 38.43
N GLY A 14 33.38 3.62 37.84
CA GLY A 14 33.79 3.50 36.45
C GLY A 14 32.63 3.96 35.57
N PHE A 15 32.71 5.18 35.05
CA PHE A 15 31.87 5.60 33.94
C PHE A 15 32.30 4.79 32.71
N SER A 16 31.56 3.72 32.41
CA SER A 16 31.63 3.08 31.10
C SER A 16 31.15 4.12 30.07
N THR A 17 32.07 4.82 29.43
CA THR A 17 31.77 5.55 28.20
C THR A 17 31.45 4.48 27.16
N VAL A 18 30.17 4.19 26.99
CA VAL A 18 29.68 3.52 25.79
C VAL A 18 30.01 4.48 24.65
N LEU A 19 31.12 4.20 23.94
CA LEU A 19 31.32 4.70 22.59
C LEU A 19 30.15 4.15 21.78
N ALA A 20 29.09 4.94 21.67
CA ALA A 20 28.10 4.75 20.63
C ALA A 20 28.85 4.96 19.33
N ASN A 21 29.32 3.86 18.72
CA ASN A 21 29.70 3.87 17.33
C ASN A 21 28.45 4.34 16.58
N SER A 22 28.42 5.61 16.19
CA SER A 22 27.55 6.07 15.13
C SER A 22 28.00 5.31 13.89
N VAL A 23 27.37 4.17 13.63
CA VAL A 23 27.42 3.56 12.31
C VAL A 23 26.84 4.65 11.41
N ASN A 24 27.73 5.33 10.68
CA ASN A 24 27.34 6.15 9.55
C ASN A 24 26.72 5.17 8.54
N SER A 25 25.45 4.83 8.75
CA SER A 25 24.67 4.07 7.81
C SER A 25 24.47 5.00 6.63
N THR A 26 25.35 4.86 5.66
CA THR A 26 25.13 5.36 4.32
C THR A 26 23.82 4.77 3.81
N ARG A 27 23.01 5.58 3.13
CA ARG A 27 21.68 5.19 2.64
C ARG A 27 21.55 5.54 1.17
N ALA A 28 20.79 4.74 0.45
CA ALA A 28 20.32 5.05 -0.89
C ALA A 28 19.09 5.95 -0.80
N THR A 29 18.95 6.91 -1.71
CA THR A 29 17.71 7.68 -1.87
C THR A 29 16.93 7.10 -3.05
N TYR A 30 15.71 6.66 -2.84
CA TYR A 30 14.83 6.19 -3.91
C TYR A 30 13.71 7.20 -4.15
N ILE A 31 13.62 7.70 -5.38
CA ILE A 31 12.65 8.70 -5.84
C ILE A 31 11.70 8.07 -6.84
N LEU A 32 10.42 8.38 -6.74
CA LEU A 32 9.41 7.92 -7.67
C LEU A 32 8.43 9.03 -8.00
N GLN A 33 7.97 9.04 -9.25
CA GLN A 33 6.86 9.86 -9.69
C GLN A 33 5.56 9.05 -9.70
N VAL A 34 4.47 9.63 -9.23
CA VAL A 34 3.13 9.03 -9.30
C VAL A 34 2.13 10.01 -9.91
N SER A 35 1.26 9.47 -10.76
CA SER A 35 0.02 10.10 -11.19
C SER A 35 -1.14 9.19 -10.80
N SER A 36 -2.19 9.74 -10.19
CA SER A 36 -3.31 8.94 -9.69
C SER A 36 -4.63 9.69 -9.82
N ASN A 37 -5.68 9.00 -10.25
CA ASN A 37 -7.06 9.49 -10.19
C ASN A 37 -7.90 8.76 -9.13
N LEU A 38 -7.27 8.03 -8.21
CA LEU A 38 -7.96 7.22 -7.20
C LEU A 38 -8.79 8.04 -6.20
N GLY A 39 -8.59 9.37 -6.16
CA GLY A 39 -9.29 10.28 -5.26
C GLY A 39 -8.72 10.29 -3.83
N CYS A 40 -7.46 9.89 -3.66
CA CYS A 40 -6.78 9.89 -2.36
C CYS A 40 -6.34 11.30 -1.96
N ASP A 41 -6.51 11.64 -0.67
CA ASP A 41 -5.86 12.82 -0.07
C ASP A 41 -4.36 12.58 0.13
N SER A 42 -3.99 11.32 0.38
CA SER A 42 -2.62 10.84 0.44
C SER A 42 -2.55 9.44 -0.14
N LEU A 43 -1.60 9.20 -1.02
CA LEU A 43 -1.27 7.89 -1.55
C LEU A 43 0.09 7.46 -1.00
N GLU A 44 0.18 6.26 -0.46
CA GLU A 44 1.41 5.73 0.12
C GLU A 44 1.79 4.44 -0.60
N LEU A 45 3.06 4.32 -0.97
CA LEU A 45 3.62 3.12 -1.57
C LEU A 45 4.61 2.51 -0.58
N VAL A 46 4.35 1.28 -0.17
CA VAL A 46 5.22 0.54 0.72
C VAL A 46 6.30 -0.17 -0.09
N LEU A 47 7.55 0.05 0.31
CA LEU A 47 8.71 -0.68 -0.17
C LEU A 47 9.21 -1.58 0.96
N MET A 48 9.38 -2.86 0.68
CA MET A 48 9.86 -3.84 1.66
C MET A 48 11.14 -4.48 1.16
N SER A 49 12.15 -4.59 2.03
CA SER A 49 13.34 -5.35 1.68
C SER A 49 13.00 -6.83 1.52
N GLN A 50 13.72 -7.53 0.65
CA GLN A 50 13.43 -8.93 0.31
C GLN A 50 13.54 -9.87 1.52
N ASP A 51 14.43 -9.56 2.47
CA ASP A 51 14.59 -10.24 3.75
C ASP A 51 13.59 -9.78 4.82
N LYS A 52 12.71 -8.82 4.50
CA LYS A 52 11.69 -8.22 5.37
C LYS A 52 12.25 -7.54 6.63
N SER A 53 13.54 -7.19 6.63
CA SER A 53 14.19 -6.53 7.76
C SER A 53 13.93 -5.03 7.81
N THR A 54 13.69 -4.40 6.66
CA THR A 54 13.50 -2.96 6.54
C THR A 54 12.31 -2.63 5.63
N GLN A 55 11.70 -1.47 5.92
CA GLN A 55 10.56 -0.95 5.20
C GLN A 55 10.75 0.55 4.95
N GLY A 56 10.42 0.99 3.74
CA GLY A 56 10.28 2.39 3.39
C GLY A 56 8.87 2.70 2.94
N THR A 57 8.51 3.97 2.98
CA THR A 57 7.21 4.44 2.47
C THR A 57 7.40 5.71 1.68
N LEU A 58 6.98 5.68 0.41
CA LEU A 58 6.86 6.87 -0.41
C LEU A 58 5.47 7.48 -0.18
N ILE A 59 5.41 8.73 0.25
CA ILE A 59 4.16 9.40 0.62
C ILE A 59 3.87 10.55 -0.36
N PHE A 60 2.78 10.44 -1.10
CA PHE A 60 2.31 11.40 -2.08
C PHE A 60 1.05 12.09 -1.55
N LYS A 61 1.17 13.37 -1.15
CA LYS A 61 0.02 14.18 -0.71
C LYS A 61 -0.40 15.16 -1.80
N SER A 62 0.40 16.20 -2.01
CA SER A 62 0.19 17.24 -3.02
C SER A 62 1.21 17.22 -4.15
N SER A 63 2.31 16.49 -3.98
CA SER A 63 3.39 16.37 -4.96
C SER A 63 3.24 15.09 -5.78
N ALA A 64 3.55 15.18 -7.07
CA ALA A 64 3.69 14.02 -7.94
C ALA A 64 4.97 13.21 -7.65
N PHE A 65 5.91 13.77 -6.90
CA PHE A 65 7.18 13.12 -6.54
C PHE A 65 7.25 12.87 -5.04
N ALA A 66 7.78 11.70 -4.67
CA ALA A 66 8.18 11.37 -3.31
C ALA A 66 9.55 10.69 -3.33
N ALA A 67 10.27 10.81 -2.22
CA ALA A 67 11.56 10.17 -2.01
C ALA A 67 11.59 9.48 -0.64
N VAL A 68 12.38 8.41 -0.53
CA VAL A 68 12.61 7.69 0.72
C VAL A 68 14.06 7.25 0.80
N GLU A 69 14.64 7.32 1.99
CA GLU A 69 15.96 6.76 2.27
C GLU A 69 15.86 5.29 2.67
N LEU A 70 16.66 4.45 2.03
CA LEU A 70 16.67 3.00 2.20
C LEU A 70 18.11 2.52 2.41
N GLN A 71 18.30 1.42 3.13
CA GLN A 71 19.60 0.75 3.21
C GLN A 71 19.91 0.03 1.90
N GLU A 72 21.19 -0.24 1.60
CA GLU A 72 21.56 -1.17 0.54
C GLU A 72 20.79 -2.50 0.65
N GLY A 73 20.27 -2.99 -0.48
CA GLY A 73 19.50 -4.22 -0.52
C GLY A 73 18.64 -4.36 -1.76
N ILE A 74 17.85 -5.43 -1.78
CA ILE A 74 16.85 -5.69 -2.81
C ILE A 74 15.48 -5.37 -2.21
N TYR A 75 14.70 -4.55 -2.92
CA TYR A 75 13.38 -4.10 -2.48
C TYR A 75 12.28 -4.53 -3.44
N LEU A 76 11.11 -4.72 -2.86
CA LEU A 76 9.85 -5.08 -3.53
C LEU A 76 8.81 -4.01 -3.22
N PHE A 77 7.91 -3.76 -4.16
CA PHE A 77 6.67 -3.06 -3.85
C PHE A 77 5.72 -4.02 -3.13
N ASP A 78 5.15 -3.56 -2.03
CA ASP A 78 4.15 -4.30 -1.26
C ASP A 78 2.80 -3.59 -1.42
N GLU A 79 2.24 -3.05 -0.34
CA GLU A 79 0.92 -2.42 -0.36
C GLU A 79 0.91 -0.99 -0.91
N VAL A 80 -0.20 -0.64 -1.58
CA VAL A 80 -0.56 0.73 -1.93
C VAL A 80 -1.69 1.19 -1.01
N ILE A 81 -1.45 2.23 -0.22
CA ILE A 81 -2.42 2.72 0.76
C ILE A 81 -2.98 4.05 0.28
N CYS A 82 -4.28 4.10 0.02
CA CYS A 82 -5.02 5.31 -0.30
C CYS A 82 -5.73 5.83 0.96
N LYS A 83 -5.42 7.06 1.38
CA LYS A 83 -6.08 7.72 2.51
C LYS A 83 -7.08 8.76 2.00
N VAL A 84 -8.32 8.68 2.47
CA VAL A 84 -9.41 9.63 2.16
C VAL A 84 -10.10 10.03 3.46
N LYS A 85 -10.06 11.32 3.80
CA LYS A 85 -10.68 11.90 5.00
C LYS A 85 -10.35 11.13 6.29
N GLY A 86 -9.10 10.70 6.41
CA GLY A 86 -8.59 9.92 7.56
C GLY A 86 -8.89 8.42 7.54
N LYS A 87 -9.63 7.91 6.53
CA LYS A 87 -9.82 6.46 6.33
C LYS A 87 -8.75 5.92 5.37
N SER A 88 -8.13 4.81 5.74
CA SER A 88 -7.14 4.13 4.90
C SER A 88 -7.76 2.93 4.18
N GLN A 89 -7.48 2.81 2.89
CA GLN A 89 -7.78 1.62 2.09
C GLN A 89 -6.47 1.10 1.52
N SER A 90 -6.13 -0.16 1.82
CA SER A 90 -4.94 -0.82 1.29
C SER A 90 -5.29 -1.65 0.05
N PHE A 91 -4.39 -1.65 -0.92
CA PHE A 91 -4.50 -2.37 -2.18
C PHE A 91 -3.22 -3.14 -2.47
N ASP A 92 -3.37 -4.45 -2.70
CA ASP A 92 -2.29 -5.30 -3.16
C ASP A 92 -2.27 -5.34 -4.69
N ILE A 93 -1.76 -4.28 -5.32
CA ILE A 93 -1.84 -4.08 -6.78
C ILE A 93 -0.49 -3.96 -7.49
N LEU A 94 0.61 -3.89 -6.72
CA LEU A 94 1.98 -3.77 -7.23
C LEU A 94 2.83 -4.99 -6.92
N LYS A 95 2.55 -5.66 -5.80
CA LYS A 95 3.17 -6.94 -5.46
C LYS A 95 2.98 -7.89 -6.63
N ASP A 96 4.06 -8.53 -7.01
CA ASP A 96 4.14 -9.45 -8.15
C ASP A 96 3.96 -8.83 -9.55
N LYS A 97 3.61 -7.54 -9.66
CA LYS A 97 3.59 -6.83 -10.95
C LYS A 97 4.85 -6.06 -11.24
N ILE A 98 5.64 -5.71 -10.24
CA ILE A 98 6.89 -4.98 -10.41
C ILE A 98 8.02 -5.87 -9.93
N SER A 99 9.01 -6.07 -10.79
CA SER A 99 10.18 -6.87 -10.44
C SER A 99 10.97 -6.24 -9.29
N PRO A 100 11.55 -7.04 -8.38
CA PRO A 100 12.41 -6.53 -7.32
C PRO A 100 13.58 -5.74 -7.90
N PHE A 101 13.99 -4.68 -7.20
CA PHE A 101 15.06 -3.80 -7.65
C PHE A 101 16.16 -3.66 -6.59
N LYS A 102 17.40 -3.53 -7.03
CA LYS A 102 18.57 -3.43 -6.16
C LYS A 102 18.98 -1.97 -5.96
N LEU A 103 19.25 -1.61 -4.71
CA LEU A 103 19.82 -0.33 -4.31
C LEU A 103 21.21 -0.57 -3.71
N ASN A 104 22.17 0.27 -4.08
CA ASN A 104 23.47 0.36 -3.44
C ASN A 104 23.56 1.67 -2.65
N ASP A 105 24.37 1.68 -1.60
CA ASP A 105 24.55 2.83 -0.72
C ASP A 105 25.09 4.09 -1.45
N ASN A 106 24.79 5.27 -0.87
CA ASN A 106 25.26 6.58 -1.33
C ASN A 106 24.87 6.95 -2.78
N GLN A 107 23.80 6.36 -3.28
CA GLN A 107 23.28 6.64 -4.62
C GLN A 107 21.83 7.12 -4.54
N ALA A 108 21.48 8.05 -5.43
CA ALA A 108 20.10 8.43 -5.66
C ALA A 108 19.57 7.71 -6.90
N TYR A 109 18.40 7.09 -6.76
CA TYR A 109 17.74 6.32 -7.80
C TYR A 109 16.42 6.99 -8.16
N PHE A 110 16.17 7.15 -9.46
CA PHE A 110 14.85 7.50 -9.95
C PHE A 110 14.18 6.25 -10.52
N GLY A 111 13.10 5.80 -9.86
CA GLY A 111 12.29 4.66 -10.27
C GLY A 111 11.40 4.93 -11.49
N GLY A 112 11.34 6.15 -12.01
CA GLY A 112 10.41 6.48 -13.08
C GLY A 112 9.01 6.83 -12.55
N LYS A 113 7.99 6.45 -13.31
CA LYS A 113 6.61 6.92 -13.12
C LYS A 113 5.63 5.76 -12.98
N LEU A 114 4.77 5.81 -11.97
CA LEU A 114 3.58 4.96 -11.86
C LEU A 114 2.30 5.75 -12.12
N ILE A 115 1.38 5.17 -12.87
CA ILE A 115 0.07 5.75 -13.18
C ILE A 115 -1.02 4.82 -12.63
N PHE A 116 -1.78 5.29 -11.64
CA PHE A 116 -2.93 4.59 -11.08
C PHE A 116 -4.22 5.10 -11.71
N LEU A 117 -4.97 4.20 -12.32
CA LEU A 117 -6.25 4.48 -12.94
C LEU A 117 -7.36 3.66 -12.29
N ASP A 118 -8.32 4.36 -11.70
CA ASP A 118 -9.59 3.80 -11.28
C ASP A 118 -10.45 3.46 -12.51
N SER A 119 -10.74 2.17 -12.70
CA SER A 119 -11.70 1.71 -13.71
C SER A 119 -12.88 1.04 -13.01
N ALA A 120 -14.05 1.68 -13.10
CA ALA A 120 -15.30 1.06 -12.69
C ALA A 120 -15.67 -0.01 -13.73
N VAL A 121 -15.48 -1.28 -13.40
CA VAL A 121 -16.06 -2.37 -14.20
C VAL A 121 -17.46 -2.63 -13.65
N LYS A 122 -18.47 -2.36 -14.47
CA LYS A 122 -19.82 -2.85 -14.19
C LYS A 122 -19.76 -4.38 -14.35
N ASN A 123 -19.82 -5.10 -13.24
CA ASN A 123 -20.00 -6.56 -13.29
C ASN A 123 -21.36 -6.84 -13.92
N ALA A 124 -21.37 -7.15 -15.22
CA ALA A 124 -22.57 -7.58 -15.95
C ALA A 124 -22.82 -9.09 -15.80
N HIS A 125 -22.02 -9.82 -15.03
CA HIS A 125 -22.09 -11.27 -14.84
C HIS A 125 -21.74 -11.66 -13.38
N SER A 126 -22.60 -11.33 -12.42
CA SER A 126 -22.80 -12.27 -11.32
C SER A 126 -24.03 -13.07 -11.71
N GLU A 127 -23.86 -14.36 -11.95
CA GLU A 127 -24.99 -15.30 -12.04
C GLU A 127 -25.94 -14.98 -10.89
N LEU A 128 -27.17 -14.59 -11.21
CA LEU A 128 -28.24 -14.59 -10.25
C LEU A 128 -28.29 -16.01 -9.67
N GLU A 129 -28.02 -16.17 -8.37
CA GLU A 129 -28.45 -17.37 -7.65
C GLU A 129 -29.98 -17.38 -7.69
N VAL A 130 -30.53 -17.85 -8.81
CA VAL A 130 -31.93 -18.22 -8.89
C VAL A 130 -32.05 -19.42 -7.98
N LEU A 131 -32.71 -19.26 -6.82
CA LEU A 131 -33.22 -20.39 -6.05
C LEU A 131 -34.06 -21.24 -7.02
N SER A 132 -33.48 -22.33 -7.51
CA SER A 132 -33.98 -23.14 -8.62
C SER A 132 -35.22 -23.97 -8.27
N ASN A 133 -35.87 -23.68 -7.14
CA ASN A 133 -36.93 -24.48 -6.55
C ASN A 133 -38.09 -23.68 -5.93
N CYS A 134 -38.35 -22.43 -6.34
CA CYS A 134 -39.69 -21.86 -6.07
C CYS A 134 -40.66 -22.39 -7.15
N PRO A 135 -41.71 -23.16 -6.79
CA PRO A 135 -42.75 -23.54 -7.75
C PRO A 135 -43.41 -22.28 -8.31
N SER A 136 -43.82 -22.27 -9.58
CA SER A 136 -44.49 -21.11 -10.17
C SER A 136 -45.86 -20.91 -9.53
N ILE A 137 -45.91 -20.17 -8.43
CA ILE A 137 -47.18 -19.84 -7.78
C ILE A 137 -47.80 -18.72 -8.61
N ASN A 138 -48.79 -19.05 -9.44
CA ASN A 138 -49.68 -18.05 -10.01
C ASN A 138 -50.31 -17.30 -8.85
N SER A 139 -50.00 -16.00 -8.70
CA SER A 139 -50.51 -15.15 -7.63
C SER A 139 -52.03 -15.26 -7.52
N ARG A 140 -52.53 -15.99 -6.52
CA ARG A 140 -53.93 -15.90 -6.10
C ARG A 140 -54.07 -14.66 -5.23
N ALA A 141 -54.46 -13.56 -5.86
CA ALA A 141 -55.01 -12.41 -5.18
C ALA A 141 -56.40 -12.77 -4.63
N ARG A 142 -56.46 -13.34 -3.42
CA ARG A 142 -57.51 -13.20 -2.39
C ARG A 142 -57.35 -14.33 -1.37
N GLY A 143 -57.48 -13.97 -0.10
CA GLY A 143 -57.22 -14.83 1.04
C GLY A 143 -58.08 -16.09 1.02
N ASP A 144 -57.43 -17.22 1.25
CA ASP A 144 -58.07 -18.45 1.68
C ASP A 144 -57.62 -18.67 3.13
N GLU A 145 -58.60 -18.53 4.02
CA GLU A 145 -58.52 -18.83 5.44
C GLU A 145 -58.55 -20.36 5.57
N HIS A 146 -57.53 -20.97 6.18
CA HIS A 146 -57.33 -22.40 6.50
C HIS A 146 -56.45 -23.22 5.55
N GLY A 147 -55.36 -23.77 6.10
CA GLY A 147 -54.71 -24.95 5.55
C GLY A 147 -53.19 -24.99 5.75
N ASP A 148 -52.76 -25.62 6.84
CA ASP A 148 -51.42 -26.12 7.14
C ASP A 148 -50.42 -26.22 5.97
N SER A 149 -49.32 -25.45 6.06
CA SER A 149 -47.99 -25.92 5.63
C SER A 149 -46.91 -24.96 6.13
N ILE A 150 -46.15 -25.44 7.11
CA ILE A 150 -44.90 -24.87 7.59
C ILE A 150 -43.85 -25.08 6.50
N SER A 151 -43.78 -24.19 5.50
CA SER A 151 -42.59 -24.02 4.61
C SER A 151 -42.68 -22.90 3.55
N ALA A 152 -43.68 -22.01 3.58
CA ALA A 152 -43.86 -21.00 2.51
C ALA A 152 -43.35 -19.59 2.86
N THR A 153 -42.43 -19.44 3.81
CA THR A 153 -41.90 -18.11 4.19
C THR A 153 -40.76 -17.62 3.28
N GLU A 154 -40.11 -18.52 2.52
CA GLU A 154 -38.94 -18.19 1.70
C GLU A 154 -39.27 -17.68 0.29
N CYS A 155 -40.48 -17.95 -0.24
CA CYS A 155 -40.94 -17.38 -1.52
C CYS A 155 -42.01 -16.29 -1.29
N ARG A 156 -41.99 -15.59 -0.15
CA ARG A 156 -42.90 -14.46 0.11
C ARG A 156 -42.35 -13.21 -0.58
N ASP A 157 -43.02 -12.86 -1.68
CA ASP A 157 -42.77 -11.69 -2.50
C ASP A 157 -42.73 -10.40 -1.64
N GLY A 158 -41.64 -9.62 -1.74
CA GLY A 158 -41.70 -8.19 -1.44
C GLY A 158 -40.76 -7.57 -0.39
N THR A 159 -39.68 -8.20 0.08
CA THR A 159 -38.55 -7.42 0.60
C THR A 159 -37.54 -7.26 -0.52
N GLY A 160 -37.52 -6.07 -1.15
CA GLY A 160 -36.56 -5.73 -2.19
C GLY A 160 -35.14 -5.87 -1.64
N VAL A 161 -34.53 -7.04 -1.88
CA VAL A 161 -33.08 -7.19 -1.78
C VAL A 161 -32.51 -6.21 -2.79
N ASP A 162 -31.67 -5.30 -2.32
CA ASP A 162 -30.96 -4.36 -3.16
C ASP A 162 -30.04 -5.16 -4.09
N THR A 163 -30.53 -5.51 -5.28
CA THR A 163 -29.78 -6.18 -6.35
C THR A 163 -28.95 -5.18 -7.15
N SER A 164 -28.72 -3.97 -6.63
CA SER A 164 -27.79 -3.05 -7.27
C SER A 164 -26.43 -3.73 -7.37
N HIS A 165 -26.00 -3.91 -8.62
CA HIS A 165 -24.74 -4.55 -8.94
C HIS A 165 -23.64 -3.82 -8.17
N GLN A 166 -22.96 -4.52 -7.26
CA GLN A 166 -21.80 -3.95 -6.58
C GLN A 166 -20.78 -3.59 -7.67
N VAL A 167 -20.55 -2.28 -7.83
CA VAL A 167 -19.52 -1.77 -8.72
C VAL A 167 -18.18 -2.13 -8.08
N VAL A 168 -17.56 -3.21 -8.57
CA VAL A 168 -16.21 -3.57 -8.13
C VAL A 168 -15.24 -2.58 -8.76
N LYS A 169 -14.61 -1.79 -7.91
CA LYS A 169 -13.56 -0.84 -8.28
C LYS A 169 -12.33 -1.64 -8.72
N GLN A 170 -11.98 -1.60 -10.02
CA GLN A 170 -10.73 -2.20 -10.50
C GLN A 170 -9.68 -1.12 -10.71
N ILE A 171 -8.53 -1.24 -10.03
CA ILE A 171 -7.40 -0.31 -10.19
C ILE A 171 -6.42 -0.88 -11.21
N LYS A 172 -6.18 -0.13 -12.28
CA LYS A 172 -5.13 -0.41 -13.27
C LYS A 172 -3.88 0.38 -12.93
N VAL A 173 -2.71 -0.23 -13.14
CA VAL A 173 -1.41 0.40 -12.91
C VAL A 173 -0.57 0.30 -14.17
N PHE A 174 0.08 1.40 -14.53
CA PHE A 174 1.01 1.47 -15.66
C PHE A 174 2.35 2.05 -15.20
N ALA A 175 3.46 1.51 -15.71
CA ALA A 175 4.80 2.05 -15.48
C ALA A 175 5.50 2.38 -16.81
N PRO A 176 5.23 3.55 -17.42
CA PRO A 176 5.94 3.95 -18.63
C PRO A 176 7.43 4.18 -18.33
N LYS A 177 8.29 3.84 -19.31
CA LYS A 177 9.70 4.20 -19.26
C LYS A 177 9.85 5.72 -19.33
N ALA A 178 10.78 6.25 -18.55
CA ALA A 178 11.08 7.68 -18.54
C ALA A 178 11.84 8.09 -19.80
N THR A 179 11.48 9.24 -20.35
CA THR A 179 12.21 9.89 -21.44
C THR A 179 13.37 10.74 -20.89
N ASP A 180 14.34 11.07 -21.75
CA ASP A 180 15.46 11.94 -21.37
C ASP A 180 15.00 13.33 -20.89
N GLU A 181 13.90 13.83 -21.43
CA GLU A 181 13.30 15.11 -21.04
C GLU A 181 12.73 15.05 -19.61
N GLU A 182 12.01 13.97 -19.29
CA GLU A 182 11.49 13.71 -17.93
C GLU A 182 12.64 13.55 -16.93
N LEU A 183 13.70 12.84 -17.30
CA LEU A 183 14.92 12.72 -16.47
C LEU A 183 15.55 14.09 -16.22
N SER A 184 15.65 14.96 -17.23
CA SER A 184 16.19 16.32 -17.06
C SER A 184 15.36 17.16 -16.09
N THR A 185 14.03 16.98 -16.11
CA THR A 185 13.10 17.68 -15.21
C THR A 185 13.32 17.24 -13.78
N VAL A 186 13.51 15.93 -13.54
CA VAL A 186 13.79 15.39 -12.20
C VAL A 186 15.14 15.86 -11.68
N ILE A 187 16.18 15.81 -12.51
CA ILE A 187 17.53 16.31 -12.18
C ILE A 187 17.46 17.79 -11.76
N THR A 188 16.73 18.61 -12.52
CA THR A 188 16.53 20.03 -12.23
C THR A 188 15.72 20.25 -10.95
N ALA A 189 14.63 19.51 -10.76
CA ALA A 189 13.75 19.64 -9.60
C ALA A 189 14.44 19.23 -8.29
N LEU A 190 15.36 18.26 -8.35
CA LEU A 190 16.13 17.77 -7.21
C LEU A 190 17.46 18.51 -7.02
N ASN A 191 17.83 19.40 -7.95
CA ASN A 191 19.11 20.12 -7.94
C ASN A 191 20.33 19.19 -7.79
N ILE A 192 20.34 18.10 -8.54
CA ILE A 192 21.43 17.10 -8.58
C ILE A 192 22.05 17.06 -9.99
N THR A 193 23.22 16.44 -10.15
CA THR A 193 23.82 16.23 -11.47
C THR A 193 23.33 14.93 -12.11
N LYS A 194 23.47 14.82 -13.44
CA LYS A 194 23.10 13.59 -14.18
C LYS A 194 23.86 12.36 -13.67
N ASP A 195 25.10 12.54 -13.22
CA ASP A 195 25.95 11.46 -12.71
C ASP A 195 25.57 11.05 -11.26
N GLN A 196 24.79 11.87 -10.56
CA GLN A 196 24.32 11.61 -9.20
C GLN A 196 22.97 10.89 -9.15
N LEU A 197 22.25 10.83 -10.28
CA LEU A 197 20.95 10.18 -10.38
C LEU A 197 21.01 8.96 -11.31
N ILE A 198 20.79 7.79 -10.75
CA ILE A 198 20.71 6.55 -11.52
C ILE A 198 19.24 6.32 -11.89
N TYR A 199 18.94 6.29 -13.18
CA TYR A 199 17.62 5.87 -13.64
C TYR A 199 17.48 4.35 -13.51
N LEU A 200 16.47 3.91 -12.76
CA LEU A 200 16.14 2.51 -12.50
C LEU A 200 14.73 2.24 -13.03
N PRO A 201 14.56 1.83 -14.29
CA PRO A 201 13.25 1.57 -14.85
C PRO A 201 12.54 0.45 -14.08
N LEU A 202 11.24 0.62 -13.86
CA LEU A 202 10.39 -0.44 -13.30
C LEU A 202 10.08 -1.43 -14.40
N ASP A 203 10.48 -2.68 -14.19
CA ASP A 203 10.11 -3.80 -15.05
C ASP A 203 8.77 -4.37 -14.56
N VAL A 204 7.73 -4.22 -15.39
CA VAL A 204 6.34 -4.64 -15.17
C VAL A 204 5.96 -5.81 -16.07
#